data_AF-A0A940UD73-F1
#
_entry.id   AF-A0A940UD73-F1
#
_cell.length_a   1.000
_cell.length_b   1.000
_cell.length_c   1.000
_cell.angle_alpha   90.00
_cell.angle_beta   90.00
_cell.angle_gamma   90.00
#
_symmetry.space_group_name_H-M   'P 1'
#
loop_
_entity.id
_entity.type
_entity.pdbx_description
1 polymer ?
#
loop_
_entity_poly.entity_id
_entity_poly.type
_entity_poly.pdbx_seq_one_letter_code
_entity_poly.pdbx_strand_id
1 'polypeptide(L)'
;WTAEPLISILLFLAAMASSERFLPRPEIVTFLMICLFYLRLQEGRYRSFRDLLLLGTMQALWANCHGLFVLGPFMAGCYWAMAAVRSLRQGDVHLPALSRLVGILLLATMLTPFGHQGWKYALLLFTEVNPASMLALKSVGELSPTFGAAAMSAPAFWFFAILLTLTIAAVVVAAAHRKISPERLLIVAGLGALAVTGRRNMVLFVLVAAPFLAEQMQLRLPLRSRAARIAALASALIMLIVSWFPLSGRYYLMMDIPSRFGWGVTPSFFPHGLPFFLERIGFKGQIFNSNTVGGFYLYHFYPQQLPLTDGRWEIYDRRVLDSIQSAPGDPATWQQLVSTYDIRGLLLQHTSSEALMLLPRLPGDPRWRLVYYDNAASFWMRSDSSGLPPAIDLATGELPLQPARVDDCLMLDVFLRNVGADDLHIRNLERIVTFGWKTDWALMQIGAAQIRLGRLMAAERTYRRLNHDFPKNIKALNELAFLAFRRGNLTGAESLLRQALELAPHDQQSRENYQRIRAALNRTNTSAPARK
;
A
#
# COMPACT_ATOMS: atom_id res chain seq x y z
N TRP A 1 16.70 -22.89 -26.52
CA TRP A 1 16.07 -22.31 -27.71
C TRP A 1 14.61 -22.73 -27.91
N THR A 2 14.24 -24.00 -28.02
CA THR A 2 12.80 -24.35 -28.19
C THR A 2 11.95 -24.17 -26.91
N ALA A 3 12.53 -24.15 -25.70
CA ALA A 3 11.85 -23.95 -24.42
C ALA A 3 11.57 -22.48 -24.01
N GLU A 4 11.90 -21.50 -24.87
CA GLU A 4 11.92 -20.08 -24.51
C GLU A 4 10.56 -19.45 -24.14
N PRO A 5 9.43 -19.76 -24.80
CA PRO A 5 8.17 -19.09 -24.48
C PRO A 5 7.68 -19.38 -23.07
N LEU A 6 7.82 -20.64 -22.63
CA LEU A 6 7.38 -21.06 -21.31
C LEU A 6 8.25 -20.46 -20.20
N ILE A 7 9.57 -20.40 -20.43
CA ILE A 7 10.49 -19.77 -19.49
C ILE A 7 10.14 -18.28 -19.36
N SER A 8 9.88 -17.59 -20.47
CA SER A 8 9.44 -16.19 -20.45
C SER A 8 8.12 -15.99 -19.69
N ILE A 9 7.16 -16.91 -19.84
CA ILE A 9 5.90 -16.87 -19.07
C ILE A 9 6.16 -17.07 -17.57
N LEU A 10 6.95 -18.09 -17.19
CA LEU A 10 7.27 -18.35 -15.79
C LEU A 10 8.03 -17.18 -15.16
N LEU A 11 9.00 -16.60 -15.88
CA LEU A 11 9.72 -15.40 -15.45
C LEU A 11 8.76 -14.22 -15.28
N PHE A 12 7.83 -14.02 -16.22
CA PHE A 12 6.83 -12.97 -16.13
C PHE A 12 5.91 -13.15 -14.91
N LEU A 13 5.35 -14.35 -14.73
CA LEU A 13 4.53 -14.67 -13.56
C LEU A 13 5.30 -14.43 -12.26
N ALA A 14 6.57 -14.84 -12.21
CA ALA A 14 7.42 -14.66 -11.04
C ALA A 14 7.72 -13.17 -10.76
N ALA A 15 8.03 -12.41 -11.80
CA ALA A 15 8.26 -10.96 -11.70
C ALA A 15 7.01 -10.22 -11.24
N MET A 16 5.83 -10.57 -11.78
CA MET A 16 4.57 -9.95 -11.38
C MET A 16 4.16 -10.32 -9.96
N ALA A 17 4.33 -11.58 -9.56
CA ALA A 17 4.09 -12.02 -8.18
C ALA A 17 5.06 -11.38 -7.17
N SER A 18 6.26 -10.98 -7.61
CA SER A 18 7.29 -10.33 -6.79
C SER A 18 7.23 -8.80 -6.85
N SER A 19 6.36 -8.22 -7.68
CA SER A 19 6.39 -6.80 -8.06
C SER A 19 6.28 -5.83 -6.88
N GLU A 20 5.54 -6.17 -5.83
CA GLU A 20 5.38 -5.35 -4.62
C GLU A 20 6.65 -5.25 -3.77
N ARG A 21 7.63 -6.12 -4.02
CA ARG A 21 8.85 -6.26 -3.21
C ARG A 21 10.11 -5.78 -3.95
N PHE A 22 9.99 -5.31 -5.19
CA PHE A 22 11.09 -4.64 -5.91
C PHE A 22 11.25 -3.19 -5.45
N LEU A 23 11.54 -3.03 -4.16
CA LEU A 23 11.76 -1.75 -3.47
C LEU A 23 13.20 -1.72 -2.95
N PRO A 24 13.89 -0.55 -2.93
CA PRO A 24 15.26 -0.43 -2.42
C PRO A 24 15.28 -0.69 -0.90
N ARG A 25 15.31 -1.96 -0.53
CA ARG A 25 15.27 -2.48 0.85
C ARG A 25 16.34 -3.53 1.06
N PRO A 26 16.84 -3.72 2.29
CA PRO A 26 17.81 -4.78 2.59
C PRO A 26 17.32 -6.19 2.21
N GLU A 27 16.00 -6.40 2.17
CA GLU A 27 15.35 -7.65 1.75
C GLU A 27 15.74 -8.11 0.32
N ILE A 28 16.14 -7.21 -0.59
CA ILE A 28 16.63 -7.59 -1.93
C ILE A 28 17.83 -8.55 -1.83
N VAL A 29 18.69 -8.39 -0.82
CA VAL A 29 19.81 -9.31 -0.58
C VAL A 29 19.30 -10.72 -0.30
N THR A 30 18.23 -10.87 0.48
CA THR A 30 17.59 -12.18 0.70
C THR A 30 17.16 -12.83 -0.60
N PHE A 31 16.53 -12.07 -1.51
CA PHE A 31 16.04 -12.63 -2.78
C PHE A 31 17.19 -13.14 -3.64
N LEU A 32 18.27 -12.33 -3.76
CA LEU A 32 19.48 -12.74 -4.46
C LEU A 32 20.09 -14.00 -3.84
N MET A 33 20.21 -14.05 -2.51
CA MET A 33 20.80 -15.19 -1.82
C MET A 33 19.97 -16.46 -1.96
N ILE A 34 18.63 -16.38 -1.91
CA ILE A 34 17.76 -17.53 -2.20
C ILE A 34 18.01 -18.07 -3.60
N CYS A 35 18.04 -17.20 -4.62
CA CYS A 35 18.31 -17.61 -6.00
C CYS A 35 19.69 -18.27 -6.13
N LEU A 36 20.74 -17.65 -5.57
CA LEU A 36 22.12 -18.15 -5.64
C LEU A 36 22.27 -19.49 -4.89
N PHE A 37 21.76 -19.61 -3.67
CA PHE A 37 21.80 -20.85 -2.92
C PHE A 37 21.02 -21.96 -3.63
N TYR A 38 19.83 -21.65 -4.15
CA TYR A 38 18.99 -22.63 -4.85
C TYR A 38 19.74 -23.19 -6.06
N LEU A 39 20.28 -22.31 -6.91
CA LEU A 39 21.01 -22.68 -8.11
C LEU A 39 22.27 -23.49 -7.77
N ARG A 40 23.08 -23.03 -6.81
CA ARG A 40 24.36 -23.67 -6.44
C ARG A 40 24.17 -25.04 -5.83
N LEU A 41 23.14 -25.21 -4.98
CA LEU A 41 22.77 -26.51 -4.42
C LEU A 41 22.24 -27.45 -5.51
N GLN A 42 21.42 -26.95 -6.44
CA GLN A 42 20.91 -27.70 -7.58
C GLN A 42 22.03 -28.21 -8.49
N GLU A 43 23.03 -27.38 -8.78
CA GLU A 43 24.18 -27.75 -9.62
C GLU A 43 25.19 -28.67 -8.91
N GLY A 44 24.97 -29.00 -7.62
CA GLY A 44 25.91 -29.79 -6.84
C GLY A 44 27.21 -29.04 -6.48
N ARG A 45 27.24 -27.71 -6.64
CA ARG A 45 28.43 -26.87 -6.46
C ARG A 45 28.58 -26.39 -5.01
N TYR A 46 28.77 -27.36 -4.13
CA TYR A 46 29.00 -27.18 -2.68
C TYR A 46 30.11 -28.10 -2.14
N ARG A 47 30.88 -28.74 -3.02
CA ARG A 47 31.81 -29.81 -2.64
C ARG A 47 33.25 -29.34 -2.53
N SER A 48 33.65 -28.38 -3.37
CA SER A 48 35.02 -27.89 -3.38
C SER A 48 35.24 -26.83 -2.30
N PHE A 49 36.50 -26.63 -1.89
CA PHE A 49 36.86 -25.55 -0.96
C PHE A 49 36.39 -24.18 -1.47
N ARG A 50 36.52 -23.91 -2.78
CA ARG A 50 36.06 -22.66 -3.41
C ARG A 50 34.56 -22.48 -3.27
N ASP A 51 33.79 -23.54 -3.43
CA ASP A 51 32.33 -23.50 -3.28
C ASP A 51 31.92 -23.21 -1.83
N LEU A 52 32.57 -23.88 -0.87
CA LEU A 52 32.32 -23.68 0.55
C LEU A 52 32.70 -22.27 1.01
N LEU A 53 33.85 -21.76 0.55
CA LEU A 53 34.28 -20.38 0.82
C LEU A 53 33.28 -19.37 0.25
N LEU A 54 32.81 -19.58 -0.98
CA LEU A 54 31.83 -18.71 -1.62
C LEU A 54 30.49 -18.71 -0.86
N LEU A 55 29.91 -19.88 -0.59
CA LEU A 55 28.64 -20.00 0.14
C LEU A 55 28.74 -19.50 1.58
N GLY A 56 29.86 -19.76 2.27
CA GLY A 56 30.13 -19.22 3.60
C GLY A 56 30.25 -17.70 3.60
N THR A 57 30.96 -17.11 2.63
CA THR A 57 31.08 -15.65 2.49
C THR A 57 29.73 -15.02 2.17
N MET A 58 28.96 -15.60 1.23
CA MET A 58 27.60 -15.17 0.91
C MET A 58 26.70 -15.21 2.14
N GLN A 59 26.79 -16.26 2.96
CA GLN A 59 26.01 -16.39 4.19
C GLN A 59 26.38 -15.33 5.23
N ALA A 60 27.68 -15.04 5.39
CA ALA A 60 28.15 -14.01 6.32
C ALA A 60 27.67 -12.62 5.89
N LEU A 61 27.77 -12.30 4.59
CA LEU A 61 27.22 -11.06 4.02
C LEU A 61 25.71 -10.98 4.25
N TRP A 62 24.99 -12.07 3.98
CA TRP A 62 23.55 -12.14 4.17
C TRP A 62 23.14 -11.88 5.62
N ALA A 63 23.83 -12.50 6.58
CA ALA A 63 23.56 -12.31 8.02
C ALA A 63 23.78 -10.87 8.50
N ASN A 64 24.62 -10.09 7.82
CA ASN A 64 24.82 -8.66 8.10
C ASN A 64 23.86 -7.73 7.33
N CYS A 65 23.12 -8.25 6.34
CA CYS A 65 22.20 -7.45 5.53
C CYS A 65 20.73 -7.58 5.95
N HIS A 66 20.25 -8.78 6.27
CA HIS A 66 18.81 -9.00 6.48
C HIS A 66 18.48 -10.17 7.42
N GLY A 67 17.40 -10.02 8.20
CA GLY A 67 16.99 -10.97 9.24
C GLY A 67 16.53 -12.35 8.74
N LEU A 68 16.26 -12.51 7.43
CA LEU A 68 15.93 -13.79 6.82
C LEU A 68 17.16 -14.64 6.42
N PHE A 69 18.34 -14.33 6.97
CA PHE A 69 19.58 -15.08 6.71
C PHE A 69 19.49 -16.58 7.06
N VAL A 70 18.58 -16.95 7.95
CA VAL A 70 18.31 -18.35 8.37
C VAL A 70 17.86 -19.25 7.22
N LEU A 71 17.41 -18.68 6.10
CA LEU A 71 16.98 -19.43 4.92
C LEU A 71 18.14 -20.14 4.21
N GLY A 72 19.37 -19.62 4.29
CA GLY A 72 20.54 -20.28 3.71
C GLY A 72 20.85 -21.64 4.36
N PRO A 73 21.04 -21.69 5.70
CA PRO A 73 21.18 -22.95 6.43
C PRO A 73 19.97 -23.88 6.25
N PHE A 74 18.75 -23.34 6.18
CA PHE A 74 17.55 -24.13 5.90
C PHE A 74 17.63 -24.85 4.55
N MET A 75 17.98 -24.16 3.47
CA MET A 75 18.08 -24.75 2.13
C MET A 75 19.17 -25.82 2.05
N ALA A 76 20.35 -25.56 2.63
CA ALA A 76 21.42 -26.57 2.74
C ALA A 76 20.98 -27.75 3.63
N GLY A 77 20.23 -27.47 4.70
CA GLY A 77 19.63 -28.43 5.60
C GLY A 77 18.66 -29.38 4.91
N CYS A 78 17.84 -28.91 3.95
CA CYS A 78 16.98 -29.77 3.15
C CYS A 78 17.77 -30.83 2.34
N TYR A 79 18.90 -30.43 1.75
CA TYR A 79 19.80 -31.36 1.06
C TYR A 79 20.47 -32.32 2.04
N TRP A 80 20.96 -31.80 3.17
CA TRP A 80 21.59 -32.59 4.22
C TRP A 80 20.65 -33.64 4.80
N ALA A 81 19.40 -33.27 5.10
CA ALA A 81 18.40 -34.18 5.68
C ALA A 81 18.12 -35.38 4.75
N MET A 82 17.95 -35.13 3.45
CA MET A 82 17.74 -36.23 2.50
C MET A 82 18.99 -37.09 2.32
N ALA A 83 20.19 -36.49 2.32
CA ALA A 83 21.43 -37.25 2.28
C ALA A 83 21.63 -38.11 3.53
N ALA A 84 21.27 -37.60 4.71
CA ALA A 84 21.30 -38.35 5.96
C ALA A 84 20.35 -39.55 5.92
N VAL A 85 19.10 -39.35 5.47
CA VAL A 85 18.11 -40.44 5.31
C VAL A 85 18.60 -41.50 4.31
N ARG A 86 19.19 -41.10 3.18
CA ARG A 86 19.79 -42.05 2.22
C ARG A 86 20.98 -42.79 2.82
N SER A 87 21.82 -42.09 3.59
CA SER A 87 22.99 -42.69 4.23
C SER A 87 22.63 -43.77 5.24
N LEU A 88 21.53 -43.61 5.99
CA LEU A 88 21.02 -44.63 6.91
C LEU A 88 20.59 -45.92 6.22
N ARG A 89 20.21 -45.87 4.94
CA ARG A 89 19.75 -47.04 4.18
C ARG A 89 20.88 -47.73 3.41
N GLN A 90 21.72 -46.94 2.75
CA GLN A 90 22.65 -47.45 1.73
C GLN A 90 23.96 -46.66 1.62
N GLY A 91 24.22 -45.71 2.53
CA GLY A 91 25.31 -44.75 2.40
C GLY A 91 25.01 -43.63 1.40
N ASP A 92 25.48 -42.41 1.67
CA ASP A 92 25.40 -41.28 0.74
C ASP A 92 26.73 -40.52 0.70
N VAL A 93 27.37 -40.51 -0.46
CA VAL A 93 28.66 -39.85 -0.69
C VAL A 93 28.61 -38.32 -0.51
N HIS A 94 27.41 -37.72 -0.53
CA HIS A 94 27.23 -36.28 -0.37
C HIS A 94 27.11 -35.85 1.09
N LEU A 95 26.79 -36.75 2.02
CA LEU A 95 26.55 -36.42 3.42
C LEU A 95 27.75 -35.68 4.07
N PRO A 96 29.02 -36.12 3.91
CA PRO A 96 30.16 -35.40 4.51
C PRO A 96 30.39 -34.00 3.94
N ALA A 97 30.10 -33.79 2.64
CA ALA A 97 30.21 -32.47 2.03
C ALA A 97 29.10 -31.54 2.53
N LEU A 98 27.87 -32.04 2.65
CA LEU A 98 26.73 -31.29 3.15
C LEU A 98 26.85 -30.97 4.64
N SER A 99 27.37 -31.90 5.47
CA SER A 99 27.64 -31.64 6.89
C SER A 99 28.64 -30.51 7.07
N ARG A 100 29.72 -30.49 6.27
CA ARG A 100 30.70 -29.39 6.26
C ARG A 100 30.05 -28.08 5.82
N LEU A 101 29.25 -28.09 4.76
CA LEU A 101 28.52 -26.91 4.31
C LEU A 101 27.62 -26.35 5.41
N VAL A 102 26.73 -27.18 5.99
CA VAL A 102 25.81 -26.74 7.04
C VAL A 102 26.57 -26.17 8.23
N GLY A 103 27.64 -26.82 8.68
CA GLY A 103 28.50 -26.30 9.75
C GLY A 103 29.10 -24.93 9.42
N ILE A 104 29.65 -24.76 8.22
CA ILE A 104 30.20 -23.47 7.75
C ILE A 104 29.11 -22.40 7.69
N LEU A 105 27.93 -22.72 7.17
CA LEU A 105 26.82 -21.77 7.07
C LEU A 105 26.34 -21.33 8.46
N LEU A 106 26.20 -22.25 9.41
CA LEU A 106 25.82 -21.93 10.79
C LEU A 106 26.88 -21.03 11.45
N LEU A 107 28.16 -21.33 11.30
CA LEU A 107 29.23 -20.45 11.80
C LEU A 107 29.21 -19.08 11.12
N ALA A 108 28.98 -19.03 9.80
CA ALA A 108 28.88 -17.78 9.05
C ALA A 108 27.71 -16.90 9.52
N THR A 109 26.59 -17.49 9.99
CA THR A 109 25.49 -16.70 10.59
C THR A 109 25.89 -15.95 11.87
N MET A 110 26.96 -16.39 12.54
CA MET A 110 27.49 -15.76 13.75
C MET A 110 28.54 -14.69 13.45
N LEU A 111 28.96 -14.52 12.19
CA LEU A 111 29.90 -13.48 11.76
C LEU A 111 29.18 -12.13 11.60
N THR A 112 28.51 -11.70 12.66
CA THR A 112 27.83 -10.40 12.76
C THR A 112 28.30 -9.69 14.04
N PRO A 113 28.14 -8.35 14.16
CA PRO A 113 28.41 -7.64 15.41
C PRO A 113 27.65 -8.19 16.63
N PHE A 114 26.54 -8.91 16.39
CA PHE A 114 25.66 -9.47 17.42
C PHE A 114 25.95 -10.95 17.73
N GLY A 115 26.82 -11.61 16.97
CA GLY A 115 27.14 -13.02 17.15
C GLY A 115 25.90 -13.91 17.14
N HIS A 116 25.74 -14.74 18.19
CA HIS A 116 24.59 -15.62 18.35
C HIS A 116 23.27 -14.89 18.63
N GLN A 117 23.31 -13.63 19.10
CA GLN A 117 22.09 -12.87 19.43
C GLN A 117 21.27 -12.56 18.16
N GLY A 118 21.89 -12.55 16.97
CA GLY A 118 21.17 -12.41 15.70
C GLY A 118 20.09 -13.47 15.48
N TRP A 119 20.26 -14.67 16.05
CA TRP A 119 19.24 -15.73 16.00
C TRP A 119 18.01 -15.40 16.84
N LYS A 120 18.15 -14.63 17.93
CA LYS A 120 16.99 -14.15 18.70
C LYS A 120 16.15 -13.19 17.88
N TYR A 121 16.77 -12.33 17.08
CA TYR A 121 16.05 -11.44 16.17
C TYR A 121 15.36 -12.22 15.05
N ALA A 122 16.01 -13.22 14.47
CA ALA A 122 15.38 -14.10 13.48
C ALA A 122 14.17 -14.86 14.06
N LEU A 123 14.27 -15.33 15.32
CA LEU A 123 13.15 -15.95 16.04
C LEU A 123 12.04 -14.94 16.34
N LEU A 124 12.38 -13.73 16.76
CA LEU A 124 11.42 -12.65 16.98
C LEU A 124 10.61 -12.40 15.70
N LEU A 125 11.27 -12.18 14.56
CA LEU A 125 10.61 -11.96 13.27
C LEU A 125 9.70 -13.12 12.85
N PHE A 126 10.03 -14.36 13.22
CA PHE A 126 9.20 -15.53 12.98
C PHE A 126 7.98 -15.56 13.89
N THR A 127 8.14 -15.19 15.17
CA THR A 127 7.06 -15.18 16.18
C THR A 127 6.16 -13.95 16.11
N GLU A 128 6.62 -12.82 15.60
CA GLU A 128 5.80 -11.61 15.37
C GLU A 128 4.75 -11.82 14.26
N VAL A 129 4.86 -12.91 13.50
CA VAL A 129 3.81 -13.40 12.57
C VAL A 129 2.62 -14.03 13.33
N ASN A 130 2.67 -14.13 14.66
CA ASN A 130 1.60 -14.72 15.46
C ASN A 130 0.40 -13.74 15.59
N PRO A 131 -0.85 -14.15 15.27
CA PRO A 131 -2.04 -13.28 15.21
C PRO A 131 -2.33 -12.44 16.46
N ALA A 132 -1.85 -12.86 17.64
CA ALA A 132 -2.14 -12.22 18.92
C ALA A 132 -1.36 -10.91 19.16
N SER A 133 -0.20 -10.71 18.53
CA SER A 133 0.60 -9.47 18.68
C SER A 133 0.15 -8.35 17.74
N MET A 134 -0.86 -8.58 16.89
CA MET A 134 -0.93 -7.95 15.56
C MET A 134 -2.13 -7.02 15.32
N LEU A 135 -2.87 -6.57 16.35
CA LEU A 135 -4.05 -5.71 16.13
C LEU A 135 -3.69 -4.31 15.59
N ALA A 136 -2.58 -3.70 16.04
CA ALA A 136 -2.09 -2.42 15.50
C ALA A 136 -1.33 -2.59 14.17
N LEU A 137 -0.54 -3.67 14.04
CA LEU A 137 0.26 -3.98 12.83
C LEU A 137 -0.57 -4.42 11.62
N LYS A 138 -1.84 -4.85 11.80
CA LYS A 138 -2.78 -5.15 10.71
C LYS A 138 -3.12 -3.93 9.83
N SER A 139 -2.85 -2.72 10.31
CA SER A 139 -2.96 -1.49 9.51
C SER A 139 -1.83 -1.33 8.48
N VAL A 140 -0.71 -2.04 8.68
CA VAL A 140 0.40 -2.09 7.73
C VAL A 140 0.13 -3.21 6.74
N GLY A 141 -0.28 -2.86 5.51
CA GLY A 141 -0.70 -3.81 4.48
C GLY A 141 0.31 -4.91 4.13
N GLU A 142 1.57 -4.76 4.51
CA GLU A 142 2.64 -5.75 4.31
C GLU A 142 2.54 -6.99 5.21
N LEU A 143 1.93 -6.87 6.39
CA LEU A 143 1.77 -7.95 7.37
C LEU A 143 0.39 -8.63 7.28
N SER A 144 -0.40 -8.28 6.28
CA SER A 144 -1.71 -8.90 6.08
C SER A 144 -1.58 -10.41 5.80
N PRO A 145 -2.53 -11.23 6.25
CA PRO A 145 -2.61 -12.63 5.87
C PRO A 145 -2.59 -12.80 4.34
N THR A 146 -1.94 -13.85 3.84
CA THR A 146 -1.78 -14.10 2.40
C THR A 146 -3.11 -14.18 1.66
N PHE A 147 -4.12 -14.78 2.29
CA PHE A 147 -5.48 -14.92 1.73
C PHE A 147 -6.47 -13.88 2.29
N GLY A 148 -5.97 -12.77 2.86
CA GLY A 148 -6.79 -11.67 3.31
C GLY A 148 -7.24 -10.75 2.17
N ALA A 149 -8.33 -9.99 2.38
CA ALA A 149 -8.88 -9.08 1.38
C ALA A 149 -7.85 -8.07 0.84
N ALA A 150 -6.96 -7.57 1.70
CA ALA A 150 -5.90 -6.62 1.31
C ALA A 150 -4.85 -7.23 0.37
N ALA A 151 -4.55 -8.53 0.50
CA ALA A 151 -3.64 -9.22 -0.40
C ALA A 151 -4.35 -9.55 -1.72
N MET A 152 -5.57 -10.07 -1.65
CA MET A 152 -6.37 -10.47 -2.82
C MET A 152 -6.80 -9.29 -3.71
N SER A 153 -6.85 -8.08 -3.16
CA SER A 153 -7.11 -6.87 -3.96
C SER A 153 -5.94 -6.49 -4.87
N ALA A 154 -4.73 -6.98 -4.59
CA ALA A 154 -3.56 -6.64 -5.37
C ALA A 154 -3.27 -7.68 -6.48
N PRO A 155 -2.86 -7.25 -7.69
CA PRO A 155 -2.59 -8.18 -8.78
C PRO A 155 -1.51 -9.23 -8.47
N ALA A 156 -0.50 -8.86 -7.68
CA ALA A 156 0.62 -9.75 -7.33
C ALA A 156 0.13 -11.06 -6.68
N PHE A 157 -0.92 -11.00 -5.85
CA PHE A 157 -1.53 -12.18 -5.24
C PHE A 157 -2.02 -13.19 -6.29
N TRP A 158 -2.67 -12.72 -7.36
CA TRP A 158 -3.21 -13.61 -8.38
C TRP A 158 -2.11 -14.29 -9.20
N PHE A 159 -1.00 -13.60 -9.48
CA PHE A 159 0.18 -14.22 -10.08
C PHE A 159 0.82 -15.26 -9.15
N PHE A 160 0.91 -14.96 -7.85
CA PHE A 160 1.33 -15.91 -6.82
C PHE A 160 0.40 -17.14 -6.79
N ALA A 161 -0.92 -16.95 -6.80
CA ALA A 161 -1.90 -18.03 -6.76
C ALA A 161 -1.82 -18.95 -7.99
N ILE A 162 -1.57 -18.38 -9.18
CA ILE A 162 -1.30 -19.14 -10.40
C ILE A 162 -0.04 -19.99 -10.21
N LEU A 163 1.07 -19.41 -9.76
CA LEU A 163 2.32 -20.14 -9.54
C LEU A 163 2.17 -21.23 -8.48
N LEU A 164 1.46 -20.97 -7.38
CA LEU A 164 1.17 -21.93 -6.34
C LEU A 164 0.39 -23.13 -6.89
N THR A 165 -0.68 -22.86 -7.64
CA THR A 165 -1.52 -23.89 -8.27
C THR A 165 -0.73 -24.72 -9.27
N LEU A 166 0.05 -24.07 -10.14
CA LEU A 166 0.92 -24.75 -11.09
C LEU A 166 1.96 -25.62 -10.38
N THR A 167 2.54 -25.13 -9.28
CA THR A 167 3.53 -25.86 -8.50
C THR A 167 2.93 -27.11 -7.87
N ILE A 168 1.74 -27.00 -7.27
CA ILE A 168 1.02 -28.16 -6.71
C ILE A 168 0.72 -29.18 -7.82
N ALA A 169 0.22 -28.74 -8.97
CA ALA A 169 -0.04 -29.62 -10.11
C ALA A 169 1.25 -30.31 -10.61
N ALA A 170 2.36 -29.57 -10.72
CA ALA A 170 3.65 -30.12 -11.12
C ALA A 170 4.18 -31.15 -10.12
N VAL A 171 4.00 -30.92 -8.81
CA VAL A 171 4.35 -31.88 -7.76
C VAL A 171 3.51 -33.16 -7.89
N VAL A 172 2.19 -33.06 -8.08
CA VAL A 172 1.32 -34.23 -8.25
C VAL A 172 1.75 -35.06 -9.46
N VAL A 173 1.96 -34.41 -10.60
CA VAL A 173 2.40 -35.07 -11.84
C VAL A 173 3.77 -35.70 -11.67
N ALA A 174 4.74 -34.97 -11.14
CA ALA A 174 6.10 -35.47 -11.02
C ALA A 174 6.23 -36.60 -9.98
N ALA A 175 5.39 -36.58 -8.92
CA ALA A 175 5.29 -37.65 -7.93
C ALA A 175 4.75 -38.93 -8.57
N ALA A 176 3.71 -38.83 -9.40
CA ALA A 176 3.15 -39.96 -10.14
C ALA A 176 4.19 -40.61 -11.07
N HIS A 177 5.14 -39.84 -11.60
CA HIS A 177 6.21 -40.34 -12.47
C HIS A 177 7.53 -40.65 -11.76
N ARG A 178 7.60 -40.54 -10.42
CA ARG A 178 8.82 -40.75 -9.61
C ARG A 178 10.05 -39.94 -10.07
N LYS A 179 9.85 -38.73 -10.59
CA LYS A 179 10.93 -37.86 -11.12
C LYS A 179 11.25 -36.65 -10.22
N ILE A 180 10.72 -36.59 -8.99
CA ILE A 180 10.95 -35.48 -8.08
C ILE A 180 12.24 -35.67 -7.29
N SER A 181 13.07 -34.62 -7.22
CA SER A 181 14.12 -34.56 -6.20
C SER A 181 13.53 -34.08 -4.88
N PRO A 182 13.53 -34.93 -3.84
CA PRO A 182 12.91 -34.62 -2.56
C PRO A 182 13.54 -33.40 -1.87
N GLU A 183 14.83 -33.15 -2.05
CA GLU A 183 15.55 -32.00 -1.50
C GLU A 183 14.91 -30.67 -1.94
N ARG A 184 14.59 -30.58 -3.23
CA ARG A 184 13.98 -29.39 -3.84
C ARG A 184 12.52 -29.24 -3.45
N LEU A 185 11.81 -30.37 -3.35
CA LEU A 185 10.43 -30.36 -2.85
C LEU A 185 10.37 -29.84 -1.42
N LEU A 186 11.31 -30.21 -0.54
CA LEU A 186 11.38 -29.69 0.83
C LEU A 186 11.59 -28.17 0.86
N ILE A 187 12.48 -27.63 0.01
CA ILE A 187 12.69 -26.18 -0.09
C ILE A 187 11.41 -25.48 -0.55
N VAL A 188 10.80 -25.95 -1.65
CA VAL A 188 9.58 -25.37 -2.21
C VAL A 188 8.41 -25.48 -1.23
N ALA A 189 8.27 -26.61 -0.53
CA ALA A 189 7.24 -26.82 0.47
C ALA A 189 7.44 -25.94 1.71
N GLY A 190 8.68 -25.80 2.21
CA GLY A 190 8.98 -24.95 3.36
C GLY A 190 8.77 -23.48 3.07
N LEU A 191 9.24 -22.99 1.91
CA LEU A 191 8.98 -21.60 1.49
C LEU A 191 7.50 -21.39 1.11
N GLY A 192 6.82 -22.41 0.59
CA GLY A 192 5.37 -22.40 0.36
C GLY A 192 4.58 -22.29 1.65
N ALA A 193 4.98 -23.01 2.70
CA ALA A 193 4.38 -22.88 4.02
C ALA A 193 4.54 -21.46 4.58
N LEU A 194 5.73 -20.86 4.44
CA LEU A 194 5.95 -19.46 4.80
C LEU A 194 5.10 -18.51 3.94
N ALA A 195 4.94 -18.77 2.65
CA ALA A 195 4.14 -17.92 1.77
C ALA A 195 2.66 -17.89 2.17
N VAL A 196 2.14 -18.93 2.82
CA VAL A 196 0.77 -18.98 3.33
C VAL A 196 0.60 -18.18 4.64
N THR A 197 1.66 -17.93 5.40
CA THR A 197 1.55 -17.23 6.69
C THR A 197 1.39 -15.71 6.55
N GLY A 198 1.94 -15.09 5.51
CA GLY A 198 1.81 -13.66 5.30
C GLY A 198 2.19 -13.18 3.91
N ARG A 199 1.53 -12.10 3.46
CA ARG A 199 1.72 -11.50 2.13
C ARG A 199 3.19 -11.22 1.79
N ARG A 200 3.99 -10.78 2.77
CA ARG A 200 5.43 -10.52 2.59
C ARG A 200 6.24 -11.75 2.16
N ASN A 201 5.79 -12.97 2.48
CA ASN A 201 6.54 -14.20 2.21
C ASN A 201 6.24 -14.78 0.81
N MET A 202 5.26 -14.26 0.07
CA MET A 202 4.90 -14.78 -1.26
C MET A 202 6.09 -14.82 -2.22
N VAL A 203 6.91 -13.76 -2.19
CA VAL A 203 8.12 -13.65 -3.02
C VAL A 203 9.13 -14.77 -2.74
N LEU A 204 9.29 -15.18 -1.47
CA LEU A 204 10.24 -16.23 -1.09
C LEU A 204 9.91 -17.56 -1.78
N PHE A 205 8.61 -17.91 -1.81
CA PHE A 205 8.13 -19.08 -2.53
C PHE A 205 8.31 -18.94 -4.04
N VAL A 206 7.92 -17.80 -4.61
CA VAL A 206 7.96 -17.55 -6.06
C VAL A 206 9.35 -17.76 -6.64
N LEU A 207 10.39 -17.30 -5.92
CA LEU A 207 11.79 -17.41 -6.35
C LEU A 207 12.28 -18.86 -6.48
N VAL A 208 11.73 -19.80 -5.71
CA VAL A 208 12.06 -21.24 -5.81
C VAL A 208 11.05 -22.03 -6.62
N ALA A 209 9.79 -21.59 -6.68
CA ALA A 209 8.72 -22.24 -7.43
C ALA A 209 8.92 -22.11 -8.94
N ALA A 210 9.32 -20.94 -9.44
CA ALA A 210 9.55 -20.72 -10.86
C ALA A 210 10.63 -21.64 -11.46
N PRO A 211 11.86 -21.74 -10.90
CA PRO A 211 12.86 -22.67 -11.42
C PRO A 211 12.46 -24.14 -11.22
N PHE A 212 11.77 -24.48 -10.13
CA PHE A 212 11.23 -25.82 -9.91
C PHE A 212 10.22 -26.21 -11.01
N LEU A 213 9.29 -25.31 -11.34
CA LEU A 213 8.33 -25.49 -12.42
C LEU A 213 9.01 -25.65 -13.77
N ALA A 214 10.00 -24.80 -14.07
CA ALA A 214 10.74 -24.87 -15.32
C ALA A 214 11.37 -26.26 -15.53
N GLU A 215 11.96 -26.84 -14.47
CA GLU A 215 12.52 -28.19 -14.52
C GLU A 215 11.46 -29.27 -14.80
N GLN A 216 10.31 -29.22 -14.11
CA GLN A 216 9.25 -30.21 -14.32
C GLN A 216 8.62 -30.11 -15.71
N MET A 217 8.59 -28.91 -16.30
CA MET A 217 7.95 -28.64 -17.59
C MET A 217 8.86 -28.82 -18.81
N GLN A 218 10.20 -28.78 -18.66
CA GLN A 218 11.15 -29.08 -19.75
C GLN A 218 10.95 -30.47 -20.39
N LEU A 219 10.19 -31.35 -19.73
CA LEU A 219 9.97 -32.72 -20.15
C LEU A 219 8.85 -32.96 -21.19
N ARG A 220 8.01 -31.97 -21.59
CA ARG A 220 6.70 -32.33 -22.21
C ARG A 220 6.10 -31.50 -23.35
N LEU A 221 6.72 -30.44 -23.88
CA LEU A 221 6.08 -29.61 -24.92
C LEU A 221 6.83 -29.59 -26.27
N PRO A 222 6.27 -30.18 -27.34
CA PRO A 222 6.84 -30.07 -28.68
C PRO A 222 6.56 -28.67 -29.27
N LEU A 223 7.51 -27.75 -29.08
CA LEU A 223 7.37 -26.31 -29.38
C LEU A 223 7.61 -25.94 -30.87
N ARG A 224 7.49 -26.90 -31.81
CA ARG A 224 7.78 -26.69 -33.24
C ARG A 224 6.55 -26.53 -34.14
N SER A 225 5.33 -26.54 -33.61
CA SER A 225 4.10 -26.41 -34.40
C SER A 225 3.71 -24.94 -34.67
N ARG A 226 2.91 -24.70 -35.71
CA ARG A 226 2.28 -23.38 -35.98
C ARG A 226 1.46 -22.91 -34.77
N ALA A 227 0.81 -23.84 -34.07
CA ALA A 227 0.07 -23.56 -32.84
C ALA A 227 0.96 -23.02 -31.72
N ALA A 228 2.18 -23.56 -31.55
CA ALA A 228 3.13 -23.07 -30.55
C ALA A 228 3.57 -21.62 -30.82
N ARG A 229 3.75 -21.24 -32.10
CA ARG A 229 4.06 -19.84 -32.47
C ARG A 229 2.89 -18.90 -32.19
N ILE A 230 1.67 -19.30 -32.50
CA ILE A 230 0.46 -18.51 -32.20
C ILE A 230 0.32 -18.32 -30.69
N ALA A 231 0.51 -19.40 -29.91
CA ALA A 231 0.47 -19.33 -28.45
C ALA A 231 1.55 -18.39 -27.89
N ALA A 232 2.79 -18.46 -28.40
CA ALA A 232 3.86 -17.56 -27.97
C ALA A 232 3.55 -16.08 -28.29
N LEU A 233 3.02 -15.79 -29.47
CA LEU A 233 2.61 -14.43 -29.85
C LEU A 233 1.44 -13.93 -28.98
N ALA A 234 0.45 -14.78 -28.72
CA ALA A 234 -0.66 -14.45 -27.83
C ALA A 234 -0.18 -14.19 -26.39
N SER A 235 0.71 -15.03 -25.85
CA SER A 235 1.33 -14.81 -24.54
C SER A 235 2.13 -13.52 -24.49
N ALA A 236 2.92 -13.21 -25.51
CA ALA A 236 3.65 -11.96 -25.60
C ALA A 236 2.71 -10.74 -25.62
N LEU A 237 1.61 -10.81 -26.38
CA LEU A 237 0.61 -9.75 -26.42
C LEU A 237 -0.08 -9.58 -25.06
N ILE A 238 -0.43 -10.68 -24.37
CA ILE A 238 -1.00 -10.62 -23.02
C ILE A 238 -0.03 -9.99 -22.04
N MET A 239 1.25 -10.39 -22.06
CA MET A 239 2.29 -9.81 -21.22
C MET A 239 2.46 -8.30 -21.47
N LEU A 240 2.39 -7.86 -22.73
CA LEU A 240 2.42 -6.44 -23.10
C LEU A 240 1.19 -5.69 -22.57
N ILE A 241 -0.02 -6.24 -22.71
CA ILE A 241 -1.26 -5.62 -22.20
C ILE A 241 -1.22 -5.51 -20.67
N VAL A 242 -0.81 -6.57 -19.98
CA VAL A 242 -0.68 -6.58 -18.52
C VAL A 242 0.38 -5.58 -18.06
N SER A 243 1.50 -5.46 -18.78
CA SER A 243 2.57 -4.50 -18.47
C SER A 243 2.17 -3.07 -18.80
N TRP A 244 1.36 -2.84 -19.84
CA TRP A 244 0.87 -1.51 -20.20
C TRP A 244 0.09 -0.85 -19.07
N PHE A 245 -0.68 -1.61 -18.30
CA PHE A 245 -1.53 -1.06 -17.25
C PHE A 245 -0.75 -0.28 -16.16
N PRO A 246 0.30 -0.81 -15.51
CA PRO A 246 1.16 -0.04 -14.62
C PRO A 246 1.96 1.04 -15.34
N LEU A 247 2.48 0.78 -16.54
CA LEU A 247 3.26 1.76 -17.32
C LEU A 247 2.43 2.99 -17.71
N SER A 248 1.11 2.82 -17.92
CA SER A 248 0.19 3.91 -18.25
C SER A 248 -0.11 4.86 -17.07
N GLY A 249 0.35 4.52 -15.85
CA GLY A 249 0.04 5.27 -14.63
C GLY A 249 -1.35 4.99 -14.06
N ARG A 250 -2.26 4.38 -14.82
CA ARG A 250 -3.66 4.11 -14.43
C ARG A 250 -3.76 3.13 -13.27
N TYR A 251 -2.89 2.12 -13.23
CA TYR A 251 -2.81 1.17 -12.11
C TYR A 251 -2.71 1.89 -10.76
N TYR A 252 -1.76 2.82 -10.65
CA TYR A 252 -1.51 3.52 -9.40
C TYR A 252 -2.70 4.40 -8.99
N LEU A 253 -3.36 5.05 -9.95
CA LEU A 253 -4.56 5.84 -9.69
C LEU A 253 -5.77 4.99 -9.28
N MET A 254 -5.94 3.80 -9.87
CA MET A 254 -7.04 2.89 -9.53
C MET A 254 -6.84 2.21 -8.17
N MET A 255 -5.58 1.94 -7.82
CA MET A 255 -5.21 1.33 -6.54
C MET A 255 -5.00 2.35 -5.43
N ASP A 256 -5.24 3.65 -5.69
CA ASP A 256 -4.97 4.78 -4.79
C ASP A 256 -3.53 4.72 -4.21
N ILE A 257 -2.57 4.32 -5.05
CA ILE A 257 -1.15 4.26 -4.70
C ILE A 257 -0.51 5.58 -5.13
N PRO A 258 0.16 6.32 -4.22
CA PRO A 258 0.80 7.60 -4.50
C PRO A 258 2.10 7.48 -5.33
N SER A 259 2.35 6.32 -5.94
CA SER A 259 3.51 6.09 -6.80
C SER A 259 3.14 6.40 -8.25
N ARG A 260 4.14 6.80 -9.04
CA ARG A 260 3.97 7.07 -10.47
C ARG A 260 5.02 6.34 -11.29
N PHE A 261 4.62 5.87 -12.47
CA PHE A 261 5.58 5.44 -13.48
C PHE A 261 6.42 6.65 -13.93
N GLY A 262 7.73 6.45 -14.07
CA GLY A 262 8.69 7.48 -14.46
C GLY A 262 9.88 7.55 -13.50
N TRP A 263 10.70 8.59 -13.70
CA TRP A 263 11.88 8.85 -12.88
C TRP A 263 11.59 9.90 -11.81
N GLY A 264 12.30 9.81 -10.69
CA GLY A 264 12.21 10.77 -9.58
C GLY A 264 11.19 10.39 -8.50
N VAL A 265 11.05 11.27 -7.51
CA VAL A 265 10.17 11.05 -6.35
C VAL A 265 8.77 11.60 -6.66
N THR A 266 7.72 11.02 -6.07
CA THR A 266 6.38 11.60 -6.14
C THR A 266 6.28 12.83 -5.21
N PRO A 267 5.89 14.01 -5.71
CA PRO A 267 5.78 15.24 -4.93
C PRO A 267 4.69 15.17 -3.85
N SER A 268 3.61 14.46 -4.11
CA SER A 268 2.46 14.31 -3.20
C SER A 268 2.63 13.23 -2.14
N PHE A 269 3.75 12.50 -2.12
CA PHE A 269 3.99 11.47 -1.11
C PHE A 269 4.78 11.96 0.11
N PHE A 270 5.75 12.85 -0.09
CA PHE A 270 6.55 13.45 0.98
C PHE A 270 6.61 14.97 0.84
N PRO A 271 6.69 15.72 1.95
CA PRO A 271 6.73 17.17 1.91
C PRO A 271 8.14 17.70 1.61
N HIS A 272 8.57 17.61 0.34
CA HIS A 272 9.94 17.91 -0.08
C HIS A 272 10.40 19.35 0.19
N GLY A 273 9.47 20.31 0.26
CA GLY A 273 9.78 21.72 0.57
C GLY A 273 9.94 22.01 2.06
N LEU A 274 9.48 21.10 2.93
CA LEU A 274 9.46 21.31 4.37
C LEU A 274 10.86 21.43 4.99
N PRO A 275 11.88 20.62 4.61
CA PRO A 275 13.22 20.77 5.19
C PRO A 275 13.81 22.16 5.05
N PHE A 276 13.78 22.71 3.83
CA PHE A 276 14.25 24.07 3.56
C PHE A 276 13.43 25.13 4.31
N PHE A 277 12.11 24.93 4.41
CA PHE A 277 11.25 25.83 5.17
C PHE A 277 11.60 25.86 6.66
N LEU A 278 11.77 24.69 7.30
CA LEU A 278 12.09 24.57 8.72
C LEU A 278 13.48 25.12 9.04
N GLU A 279 14.46 24.88 8.17
CA GLU A 279 15.79 25.46 8.29
C GLU A 279 15.74 27.00 8.21
N ARG A 280 15.02 27.54 7.24
CA ARG A 280 14.88 29.00 7.04
C ARG A 280 14.27 29.72 8.23
N ILE A 281 13.27 29.12 8.88
CA ILE A 281 12.64 29.70 10.09
C ILE A 281 13.42 29.37 11.36
N GLY A 282 14.46 28.53 11.28
CA GLY A 282 15.24 28.09 12.42
C GLY A 282 14.41 27.30 13.45
N PHE A 283 13.48 26.45 12.98
CA PHE A 283 12.58 25.71 13.86
C PHE A 283 13.36 24.82 14.83
N LYS A 284 12.99 24.86 16.11
CA LYS A 284 13.51 24.01 17.18
C LYS A 284 12.37 23.54 18.08
N GLY A 285 12.41 22.28 18.49
CA GLY A 285 11.47 21.70 19.44
C GLY A 285 11.03 20.30 19.03
N GLN A 286 10.39 19.58 19.95
CA GLN A 286 9.86 18.25 19.66
C GLN A 286 8.71 18.37 18.69
N ILE A 287 8.69 17.51 17.67
CA ILE A 287 7.53 17.39 16.78
C ILE A 287 6.69 16.17 17.16
N PHE A 288 5.38 16.24 16.90
CA PHE A 288 4.55 15.07 16.64
C PHE A 288 4.46 14.91 15.13
N ASN A 289 4.58 13.68 14.64
CA ASN A 289 4.50 13.40 13.21
C ASN A 289 3.57 12.23 12.93
N SER A 290 2.93 12.25 11.77
CA SER A 290 2.35 11.01 11.22
C SER A 290 3.46 9.97 11.09
N ASN A 291 3.17 8.72 11.46
CA ASN A 291 4.19 7.67 11.48
C ASN A 291 4.86 7.46 10.11
N THR A 292 4.09 7.62 9.03
CA THR A 292 4.50 7.48 7.64
C THR A 292 5.57 8.47 7.19
N VAL A 293 5.69 9.64 7.83
CA VAL A 293 6.69 10.68 7.50
C VAL A 293 7.77 10.83 8.57
N GLY A 294 7.77 9.98 9.62
CA GLY A 294 8.81 9.96 10.64
C GLY A 294 10.19 9.65 10.07
N GLY A 295 10.28 8.65 9.18
CA GLY A 295 11.52 8.32 8.47
C GLY A 295 12.03 9.43 7.55
N PHE A 296 11.12 10.17 6.91
CA PHE A 296 11.47 11.35 6.10
C PHE A 296 12.07 12.46 6.97
N TYR A 297 11.43 12.77 8.10
CA TYR A 297 11.94 13.77 9.04
C TYR A 297 13.31 13.37 9.60
N LEU A 298 13.46 12.09 10.00
CA LEU A 298 14.73 11.55 10.49
C LEU A 298 15.86 11.69 9.44
N TYR A 299 15.58 11.37 8.17
CA TYR A 299 16.57 11.48 7.08
C TYR A 299 17.13 12.90 6.92
N HIS A 300 16.29 13.93 7.09
CA HIS A 300 16.69 15.32 6.87
C HIS A 300 17.30 16.01 8.08
N PHE A 301 16.93 15.63 9.30
CA PHE A 301 17.28 16.39 10.51
C PHE A 301 18.11 15.61 11.53
N TYR A 302 18.42 14.33 11.30
CA TYR A 302 19.30 13.56 12.17
C TYR A 302 20.76 14.05 12.07
N PRO A 303 21.52 14.12 13.20
CA PRO A 303 21.11 13.78 14.57
C PRO A 303 20.48 14.92 15.38
N GLN A 304 20.32 16.11 14.80
CA GLN A 304 19.97 17.32 15.54
C GLN A 304 18.51 17.37 16.01
N GLN A 305 17.58 16.81 15.23
CA GLN A 305 16.16 16.72 15.60
C GLN A 305 15.63 15.33 15.28
N LEU A 306 14.79 14.80 16.18
CA LEU A 306 14.21 13.47 16.06
C LEU A 306 12.68 13.58 15.93
N PRO A 307 12.05 12.73 15.09
CA PRO A 307 10.60 12.58 15.12
C PRO A 307 10.17 11.99 16.47
N LEU A 308 8.88 12.10 16.83
CA LEU A 308 8.38 11.43 18.03
C LEU A 308 8.36 9.90 17.83
N THR A 309 7.96 9.46 16.64
CA THR A 309 7.90 8.05 16.24
C THR A 309 8.31 7.89 14.78
N ASP A 310 8.79 6.70 14.43
CA ASP A 310 9.07 6.29 13.05
C ASP A 310 8.68 4.82 12.83
N GLY A 311 8.84 4.32 11.60
CA GLY A 311 8.40 2.98 11.22
C GLY A 311 9.11 1.79 11.87
N ARG A 312 10.15 2.00 12.70
CA ARG A 312 10.90 0.93 13.40
C ARG A 312 10.25 0.56 14.74
N TRP A 313 8.99 0.14 14.72
CA TRP A 313 8.19 -0.08 15.94
C TRP A 313 8.79 -1.10 16.91
N GLU A 314 9.59 -2.04 16.41
CA GLU A 314 10.27 -3.09 17.18
C GLU A 314 11.26 -2.55 18.23
N ILE A 315 11.68 -1.29 18.13
CA ILE A 315 12.62 -0.67 19.08
C ILE A 315 11.92 0.14 20.19
N TYR A 316 10.62 0.43 20.04
CA TYR A 316 9.86 1.24 21.00
C TYR A 316 9.20 0.35 22.04
N ASP A 317 9.08 0.85 23.28
CA ASP A 317 8.20 0.19 24.26
C ASP A 317 6.76 0.22 23.74
N ARG A 318 6.10 -0.96 23.79
CA ARG A 318 4.78 -1.14 23.19
C ARG A 318 3.71 -0.27 23.85
N ARG A 319 3.74 -0.11 25.18
CA ARG A 319 2.75 0.71 25.88
C ARG A 319 2.91 2.18 25.52
N VAL A 320 4.16 2.63 25.39
CA VAL A 320 4.48 3.99 24.94
C VAL A 320 3.97 4.22 23.52
N LEU A 321 4.28 3.30 22.60
CA LEU A 321 3.84 3.42 21.20
C LEU A 321 2.30 3.44 21.09
N ASP A 322 1.61 2.53 21.78
CA ASP A 322 0.14 2.47 21.79
C ASP A 322 -0.48 3.77 22.34
N SER A 323 0.15 4.39 23.36
CA SER A 323 -0.30 5.67 23.92
C SER A 323 -0.14 6.82 22.93
N ILE A 324 0.95 6.85 22.16
CA ILE A 324 1.20 7.88 21.13
C ILE A 324 0.21 7.72 19.98
N GLN A 325 -0.04 6.49 19.52
CA GLN A 325 -0.91 6.22 18.37
C GLN A 325 -2.39 6.47 18.65
N SER A 326 -2.85 6.27 19.89
CA SER A 326 -4.25 6.46 20.28
C SER A 326 -4.59 7.92 20.65
N ALA A 327 -3.61 8.69 21.11
CA ALA A 327 -3.79 10.07 21.57
C ALA A 327 -4.51 11.01 20.57
N PRO A 328 -4.24 11.01 19.25
CA PRO A 328 -4.94 11.88 18.30
C PRO A 328 -6.47 11.73 18.29
N GLY A 329 -7.00 10.56 18.65
CA GLY A 329 -8.43 10.29 18.64
C GLY A 329 -9.20 10.98 19.76
N ASP A 330 -8.57 11.18 20.92
CA ASP A 330 -9.21 11.69 22.13
C ASP A 330 -8.58 13.02 22.60
N PRO A 331 -9.36 14.10 22.75
CA PRO A 331 -8.82 15.42 23.10
C PRO A 331 -8.04 15.47 24.42
N ALA A 332 -8.44 14.69 25.44
CA ALA A 332 -7.78 14.73 26.75
C ALA A 332 -6.39 14.08 26.70
N THR A 333 -6.31 12.87 26.14
CA THR A 333 -5.06 12.15 25.91
C THR A 333 -4.15 12.88 24.93
N TRP A 334 -4.70 13.53 23.89
CA TRP A 334 -3.92 14.40 22.99
C TRP A 334 -3.21 15.52 23.74
N GLN A 335 -3.89 16.21 24.65
CA GLN A 335 -3.26 17.29 25.43
C GLN A 335 -2.25 16.79 26.44
N GLN A 336 -2.52 15.63 27.04
CA GLN A 336 -1.53 14.96 27.90
C GLN A 336 -0.27 14.60 27.11
N LEU A 337 -0.41 14.09 25.88
CA LEU A 337 0.72 13.79 25.00
C LEU A 337 1.52 15.05 24.66
N VAL A 338 0.84 16.11 24.22
CA VAL A 338 1.45 17.40 23.85
C VAL A 338 2.26 17.98 25.00
N SER A 339 1.75 17.92 26.23
CA SER A 339 2.44 18.41 27.42
C SER A 339 3.60 17.50 27.85
N THR A 340 3.40 16.18 27.85
CA THR A 340 4.42 15.20 28.27
C THR A 340 5.70 15.30 27.42
N TYR A 341 5.55 15.47 26.11
CA TYR A 341 6.67 15.54 25.18
C TYR A 341 7.06 16.97 24.77
N ASP A 342 6.46 18.00 25.38
CA ASP A 342 6.56 19.41 24.99
C ASP A 342 6.51 19.63 23.47
N ILE A 343 5.46 19.09 22.83
CA ILE A 343 5.32 19.12 21.37
C ILE A 343 5.17 20.57 20.89
N ARG A 344 6.08 21.03 20.03
CA ARG A 344 6.11 22.38 19.44
C ARG A 344 5.69 22.42 17.97
N GLY A 345 5.79 21.31 17.26
CA GLY A 345 5.41 21.20 15.84
C GLY A 345 4.58 19.95 15.56
N LEU A 346 3.64 20.04 14.62
CA LEU A 346 2.88 18.90 14.11
C LEU A 346 3.20 18.73 12.62
N LEU A 347 3.79 17.61 12.25
CA LEU A 347 4.01 17.22 10.85
C LEU A 347 2.98 16.16 10.45
N LEU A 348 1.92 16.58 9.77
CA LEU A 348 0.78 15.72 9.46
C LEU A 348 0.71 15.43 7.98
N GLN A 349 0.95 14.17 7.59
CA GLN A 349 0.68 13.71 6.22
C GLN A 349 -0.83 13.64 6.01
N HIS A 350 -1.34 14.27 4.96
CA HIS A 350 -2.77 14.55 4.78
C HIS A 350 -3.66 13.31 4.84
N THR A 351 -3.18 12.17 4.34
CA THR A 351 -3.92 10.91 4.27
C THR A 351 -3.68 9.95 5.44
N SER A 352 -2.85 10.34 6.41
CA SER A 352 -2.59 9.53 7.61
C SER A 352 -3.78 9.52 8.57
N SER A 353 -3.93 8.42 9.34
CA SER A 353 -4.95 8.29 10.38
C SER A 353 -4.91 9.44 11.40
N GLU A 354 -3.70 9.83 11.80
CA GLU A 354 -3.41 10.87 12.78
C GLU A 354 -3.89 12.23 12.25
N ALA A 355 -3.63 12.52 10.97
CA ALA A 355 -4.11 13.74 10.33
C ALA A 355 -5.64 13.76 10.24
N LEU A 356 -6.29 12.65 9.86
CA LEU A 356 -7.75 12.57 9.78
C LEU A 356 -8.43 12.81 11.14
N MET A 357 -7.78 12.47 12.24
CA MET A 357 -8.30 12.72 13.60
C MET A 357 -8.06 14.16 14.07
N LEU A 358 -6.94 14.78 13.69
CA LEU A 358 -6.52 16.10 14.18
C LEU A 358 -6.98 17.27 13.31
N LEU A 359 -6.89 17.16 11.98
CA LEU A 359 -7.15 18.25 11.04
C LEU A 359 -8.54 18.89 11.19
N PRO A 360 -9.64 18.17 11.49
CA PRO A 360 -10.95 18.79 11.73
C PRO A 360 -11.02 19.74 12.92
N ARG A 361 -10.08 19.63 13.87
CA ARG A 361 -10.09 20.40 15.13
C ARG A 361 -9.03 21.50 15.13
N LEU A 362 -7.91 21.30 14.42
CA LEU A 362 -6.76 22.21 14.44
C LEU A 362 -7.07 23.66 14.00
N PRO A 363 -7.86 23.93 12.94
CA PRO A 363 -8.19 25.31 12.55
C PRO A 363 -8.90 26.12 13.65
N GLY A 364 -9.65 25.44 14.52
CA GLY A 364 -10.36 26.05 15.65
C GLY A 364 -9.58 26.05 16.96
N ASP A 365 -8.40 25.42 17.03
CA ASP A 365 -7.58 25.37 18.24
C ASP A 365 -6.58 26.53 18.27
N PRO A 366 -6.74 27.52 19.17
CA PRO A 366 -5.87 28.70 19.21
C PRO A 366 -4.41 28.37 19.60
N ARG A 367 -4.13 27.16 20.08
CA ARG A 367 -2.77 26.72 20.41
C ARG A 367 -1.97 26.30 19.18
N TRP A 368 -2.60 26.08 18.03
CA TRP A 368 -1.92 25.61 16.83
C TRP A 368 -2.12 26.58 15.68
N ARG A 369 -1.04 26.84 14.94
CA ARG A 369 -1.05 27.72 13.78
C ARG A 369 -0.51 26.97 12.57
N LEU A 370 -1.28 26.96 11.48
CA LEU A 370 -0.80 26.46 10.21
C LEU A 370 0.26 27.42 9.64
N VAL A 371 1.44 26.89 9.32
CA VAL A 371 2.57 27.69 8.81
C VAL A 371 3.12 27.18 7.48
N TYR A 372 2.81 25.94 7.12
CA TYR A 372 3.20 25.32 5.87
C TYR A 372 2.21 24.24 5.47
N TYR A 373 1.92 24.12 4.18
CA TYR A 373 1.35 22.93 3.59
C TYR A 373 1.79 22.80 2.14
N ASP A 374 1.85 21.56 1.67
CA ASP A 374 2.01 21.24 0.25
C ASP A 374 1.01 20.13 -0.14
N ASN A 375 1.25 19.45 -1.25
CA ASN A 375 0.39 18.37 -1.73
C ASN A 375 0.42 17.12 -0.81
N ALA A 376 1.45 16.96 0.02
CA ALA A 376 1.69 15.75 0.81
C ALA A 376 1.35 15.92 2.30
N ALA A 377 1.76 17.04 2.90
CA ALA A 377 1.62 17.24 4.34
C ALA A 377 1.36 18.70 4.72
N SER A 378 0.94 18.89 5.97
CA SER A 378 0.86 20.19 6.63
C SER A 378 1.79 20.23 7.84
N PHE A 379 2.30 21.42 8.13
CA PHE A 379 3.07 21.69 9.34
C PHE A 379 2.39 22.78 10.17
N TRP A 380 2.13 22.45 11.42
CA TRP A 380 1.50 23.33 12.40
C TRP A 380 2.49 23.62 13.53
N MET A 381 2.60 24.88 13.94
CA MET A 381 3.43 25.28 15.07
C MET A 381 2.58 25.66 16.26
N ARG A 382 3.07 25.38 17.46
CA ARG A 382 2.41 25.78 18.69
C ARG A 382 2.50 27.30 18.85
N SER A 383 1.39 27.95 19.19
CA SER A 383 1.25 29.42 19.21
C SER A 383 2.15 30.14 20.22
N ASP A 384 2.69 29.42 21.21
CA ASP A 384 3.65 29.92 22.21
C ASP A 384 5.13 29.70 21.79
N SER A 385 5.38 29.18 20.59
CA SER A 385 6.74 28.95 20.09
C SER A 385 7.42 30.27 19.72
N SER A 386 8.73 30.37 19.95
CA SER A 386 9.54 31.50 19.48
C SER A 386 9.73 31.45 17.96
N GLY A 387 9.79 32.61 17.29
CA GLY A 387 10.12 32.69 15.86
C GLY A 387 9.00 32.22 14.93
N LEU A 388 7.74 32.39 15.32
CA LEU A 388 6.59 31.99 14.51
C LEU A 388 6.55 32.75 13.17
N PRO A 389 6.53 32.05 12.03
CA PRO A 389 6.28 32.69 10.74
C PRO A 389 4.82 33.19 10.64
N PRO A 390 4.48 33.98 9.61
CA PRO A 390 3.10 34.36 9.33
C PRO A 390 2.20 33.11 9.25
N ALA A 391 1.03 33.18 9.89
CA ALA A 391 0.04 32.11 9.76
C ALA A 391 -0.51 32.09 8.34
N ILE A 392 -0.77 30.89 7.84
CA ILE A 392 -1.49 30.69 6.59
C ILE A 392 -2.98 30.82 6.89
N ASP A 393 -3.62 31.81 6.27
CA ASP A 393 -5.07 31.91 6.25
C ASP A 393 -5.64 31.00 5.15
N LEU A 394 -6.47 30.04 5.53
CA LEU A 394 -7.12 29.11 4.61
C LEU A 394 -8.22 29.77 3.76
N ALA A 395 -8.72 30.95 4.15
CA ALA A 395 -9.69 31.71 3.36
C ALA A 395 -9.04 32.43 2.17
N THR A 396 -7.83 32.97 2.36
CA THR A 396 -7.08 33.70 1.32
C THR A 396 -5.90 32.90 0.75
N GLY A 397 -5.68 31.68 1.22
CA GLY A 397 -4.56 30.84 0.83
C GLY A 397 -4.54 30.54 -0.67
N GLU A 398 -3.36 30.13 -1.13
CA GLU A 398 -3.13 29.71 -2.50
C GLU A 398 -2.97 28.19 -2.57
N LEU A 399 -3.56 27.57 -3.59
CA LEU A 399 -3.24 26.17 -3.85
C LEU A 399 -1.75 26.07 -4.20
N PRO A 400 -1.07 24.97 -3.82
CA PRO A 400 0.27 24.69 -4.33
C PRO A 400 0.30 24.77 -5.86
N LEU A 401 1.51 24.97 -6.40
CA LEU A 401 1.78 25.08 -7.84
C LEU A 401 1.03 24.01 -8.65
N GLN A 402 0.78 24.32 -9.93
CA GLN A 402 -0.07 23.50 -10.80
C GLN A 402 0.23 21.99 -10.66
N PRO A 403 -0.79 21.17 -10.37
CA PRO A 403 -0.60 19.75 -10.12
C PRO A 403 -0.06 19.09 -11.40
N ALA A 404 0.97 18.26 -11.26
CA ALA A 404 1.49 17.53 -12.40
C ALA A 404 0.55 16.37 -12.78
N ARG A 405 -0.19 15.84 -11.79
CA ARG A 405 -1.14 14.73 -11.94
C ARG A 405 -2.31 14.86 -10.97
N VAL A 406 -3.38 14.11 -11.22
CA VAL A 406 -4.58 14.13 -10.39
C VAL A 406 -4.35 13.67 -8.95
N ASP A 407 -3.37 12.79 -8.69
CA ASP A 407 -3.00 12.34 -7.34
C ASP A 407 -2.57 13.48 -6.42
N ASP A 408 -1.90 14.50 -6.96
CA ASP A 408 -1.54 15.71 -6.20
C ASP A 408 -2.79 16.39 -5.64
N CYS A 409 -3.83 16.52 -6.47
CA CYS A 409 -5.11 17.08 -6.06
C CYS A 409 -5.83 16.18 -5.06
N LEU A 410 -5.80 14.85 -5.25
CA LEU A 410 -6.50 13.90 -4.37
C LEU A 410 -5.91 13.88 -2.96
N MET A 411 -4.58 13.94 -2.83
CA MET A 411 -3.90 13.99 -1.53
C MET A 411 -4.19 15.31 -0.82
N LEU A 412 -4.12 16.43 -1.55
CA LEU A 412 -4.44 17.76 -1.02
C LEU A 412 -5.93 17.91 -0.68
N ASP A 413 -6.83 17.27 -1.42
CA ASP A 413 -8.28 17.29 -1.17
C ASP A 413 -8.62 16.81 0.24
N VAL A 414 -7.95 15.76 0.71
CA VAL A 414 -8.13 15.23 2.06
C VAL A 414 -7.81 16.30 3.10
N PHE A 415 -6.72 17.05 2.92
CA PHE A 415 -6.39 18.16 3.81
C PHE A 415 -7.47 19.24 3.78
N LEU A 416 -7.73 19.81 2.60
CA LEU A 416 -8.61 20.97 2.43
C LEU A 416 -10.01 20.73 2.98
N ARG A 417 -10.55 19.53 2.73
CA ARG A 417 -11.86 19.12 3.26
C ARG A 417 -11.85 18.98 4.77
N ASN A 418 -10.82 18.37 5.36
CA ASN A 418 -10.76 18.17 6.81
C ASN A 418 -10.49 19.47 7.56
N VAL A 419 -9.75 20.43 7.00
CA VAL A 419 -9.55 21.74 7.63
C VAL A 419 -10.70 22.73 7.34
N GLY A 420 -11.71 22.33 6.57
CA GLY A 420 -12.86 23.18 6.25
C GLY A 420 -12.56 24.34 5.30
N ALA A 421 -11.50 24.25 4.49
CA ALA A 421 -11.10 25.28 3.53
C ALA A 421 -11.93 25.19 2.23
N ASP A 422 -13.25 25.42 2.32
CA ASP A 422 -14.21 25.11 1.25
C ASP A 422 -13.91 25.82 -0.09
N ASP A 423 -13.41 27.06 -0.07
CA ASP A 423 -13.04 27.79 -1.29
C ASP A 423 -11.80 27.21 -1.99
N LEU A 424 -10.77 26.85 -1.23
CA LEU A 424 -9.60 26.14 -1.75
C LEU A 424 -9.98 24.74 -2.24
N HIS A 425 -10.83 24.05 -1.48
CA HIS A 425 -11.33 22.72 -1.80
C HIS A 425 -12.08 22.71 -3.14
N ILE A 426 -12.97 23.67 -3.40
CA ILE A 426 -13.65 23.79 -4.70
C ILE A 426 -12.63 24.01 -5.84
N ARG A 427 -11.70 24.95 -5.69
CA ARG A 427 -10.66 25.22 -6.71
C ARG A 427 -9.79 23.98 -6.98
N ASN A 428 -9.51 23.18 -5.95
CA ASN A 428 -8.75 21.93 -6.10
C ASN A 428 -9.56 20.84 -6.82
N LEU A 429 -10.84 20.68 -6.49
CA LEU A 429 -11.74 19.75 -7.18
C LEU A 429 -11.94 20.13 -8.66
N GLU A 430 -11.97 21.42 -8.99
CA GLU A 430 -12.00 21.88 -10.38
C GLU A 430 -10.76 21.43 -11.16
N ARG A 431 -9.57 21.42 -10.53
CA ARG A 431 -8.36 20.82 -11.14
C ARG A 431 -8.56 19.33 -11.41
N ILE A 432 -9.19 18.58 -10.50
CA ILE A 432 -9.51 17.14 -10.72
C ILE A 432 -10.43 16.96 -11.94
N VAL A 433 -11.45 17.83 -12.08
CA VAL A 433 -12.35 17.82 -13.26
C VAL A 433 -11.57 18.04 -14.56
N THR A 434 -10.55 18.91 -14.58
CA THR A 434 -9.73 19.13 -15.79
C THR A 434 -8.93 17.91 -16.22
N PHE A 435 -8.57 17.01 -15.28
CA PHE A 435 -7.93 15.74 -15.60
C PHE A 435 -8.90 14.68 -16.14
N GLY A 436 -10.22 14.91 -16.08
CA GLY A 436 -11.23 13.95 -16.52
C GLY A 436 -11.30 12.68 -15.65
N TRP A 437 -10.77 12.72 -14.43
CA TRP A 437 -10.70 11.58 -13.53
C TRP A 437 -11.75 11.71 -12.41
N LYS A 438 -12.60 10.69 -12.23
CA LYS A 438 -13.70 10.70 -11.24
C LYS A 438 -14.50 12.01 -11.27
N THR A 439 -14.78 12.52 -12.47
CA THR A 439 -15.44 13.82 -12.69
C THR A 439 -16.81 13.91 -12.02
N ASP A 440 -17.56 12.81 -12.04
CA ASP A 440 -18.85 12.68 -11.36
C ASP A 440 -18.73 12.88 -9.85
N TRP A 441 -17.74 12.23 -9.22
CA TRP A 441 -17.43 12.40 -7.81
C TRP A 441 -16.97 13.83 -7.51
N ALA A 442 -16.07 14.40 -8.31
CA ALA A 442 -15.55 15.74 -8.09
C ALA A 442 -16.66 16.81 -8.18
N LEU A 443 -17.52 16.74 -9.20
CA LEU A 443 -18.68 17.63 -9.33
C LEU A 443 -19.67 17.46 -8.17
N MET A 444 -19.88 16.24 -7.68
CA MET A 444 -20.71 15.99 -6.50
C MET A 444 -20.12 16.70 -5.26
N GLN A 445 -18.81 16.64 -5.04
CA GLN A 445 -18.14 17.30 -3.93
C GLN A 445 -18.14 18.83 -4.06
N ILE A 446 -17.97 19.36 -5.27
CA ILE A 446 -18.04 20.81 -5.54
C ILE A 446 -19.42 21.35 -5.17
N GLY A 447 -20.49 20.69 -5.63
CA GLY A 447 -21.86 21.10 -5.33
C GLY A 447 -22.13 21.09 -3.81
N ALA A 448 -21.65 20.07 -3.10
CA ALA A 448 -21.83 19.97 -1.66
C ALA A 448 -21.09 21.09 -0.90
N ALA A 449 -19.87 21.43 -1.31
CA ALA A 449 -19.12 22.55 -0.76
C ALA A 449 -19.79 23.91 -1.05
N GLN A 450 -20.32 24.09 -2.27
CA GLN A 450 -21.08 25.29 -2.64
C GLN A 450 -22.35 25.46 -1.78
N ILE A 451 -23.05 24.37 -1.45
CA ILE A 451 -24.18 24.42 -0.52
C ILE A 451 -23.74 24.86 0.88
N ARG A 452 -22.65 24.32 1.43
CA ARG A 452 -22.10 24.73 2.74
C ARG A 452 -21.77 26.22 2.80
N LEU A 453 -21.20 26.75 1.71
CA LEU A 453 -20.91 28.18 1.54
C LEU A 453 -22.15 29.04 1.26
N GLY A 454 -23.36 28.47 1.19
CA GLY A 454 -24.59 29.19 0.86
C GLY A 454 -24.71 29.61 -0.61
N ARG A 455 -23.83 29.13 -1.50
CA ARG A 455 -23.78 29.47 -2.93
C ARG A 455 -24.76 28.61 -3.74
N LEU A 456 -26.04 28.66 -3.39
CA LEU A 456 -27.08 27.75 -3.92
C LEU A 456 -27.20 27.79 -5.46
N MET A 457 -27.09 28.96 -6.08
CA MET A 457 -27.14 29.10 -7.54
C MET A 457 -25.90 28.51 -8.25
N ALA A 458 -24.74 28.48 -7.59
CA ALA A 458 -23.56 27.78 -8.11
C ALA A 458 -23.74 26.26 -7.97
N ALA A 459 -24.21 25.80 -6.81
CA ALA A 459 -24.51 24.38 -6.56
C ALA A 459 -25.50 23.81 -7.58
N GLU A 460 -26.58 24.53 -7.87
CA GLU A 460 -27.56 24.11 -8.88
C GLU A 460 -26.94 23.96 -10.26
N ARG A 461 -26.09 24.91 -10.69
CA ARG A 461 -25.37 24.81 -11.97
C ARG A 461 -24.45 23.60 -12.01
N THR A 462 -23.70 23.36 -10.93
CA THR A 462 -22.81 22.20 -10.79
C THR A 462 -23.58 20.89 -10.88
N TYR A 463 -24.69 20.75 -10.16
CA TYR A 463 -25.48 19.51 -10.19
C TYR A 463 -26.25 19.31 -11.49
N ARG A 464 -26.68 20.39 -12.16
CA ARG A 464 -27.24 20.28 -13.53
C ARG A 464 -26.20 19.78 -14.52
N ARG A 465 -24.96 20.29 -14.43
CA ARG A 465 -23.84 19.77 -15.23
C ARG A 465 -23.58 18.30 -14.92
N LEU A 466 -23.51 17.92 -13.64
CA LEU A 466 -23.34 16.52 -13.23
C LEU A 466 -24.43 15.62 -13.81
N ASN A 467 -25.70 16.02 -13.73
CA ASN A 467 -26.81 15.25 -14.28
C ASN A 467 -26.81 15.21 -15.82
N HIS A 468 -26.33 16.26 -16.49
CA HIS A 468 -26.19 16.28 -17.95
C HIS A 468 -25.09 15.32 -18.41
N ASP A 469 -23.89 15.42 -17.81
CA ASP A 469 -22.72 14.61 -18.16
C ASP A 469 -22.92 13.14 -17.72
N PHE A 470 -23.67 12.91 -16.64
CA PHE A 470 -23.94 11.59 -16.04
C PHE A 470 -25.45 11.39 -15.74
N PRO A 471 -26.29 11.13 -16.76
CA PRO A 471 -27.75 11.16 -16.64
C PRO A 471 -28.38 10.06 -15.77
N LYS A 472 -27.58 9.12 -15.27
CA LYS A 472 -28.03 8.07 -14.32
C LYS A 472 -27.60 8.37 -12.88
N ASN A 473 -27.13 9.57 -12.59
CA ASN A 473 -26.65 9.93 -11.25
C ASN A 473 -27.81 10.32 -10.32
N ILE A 474 -28.32 9.34 -9.59
CA ILE A 474 -29.43 9.47 -8.62
C ILE A 474 -29.11 10.51 -7.53
N LYS A 475 -27.84 10.63 -7.12
CA LYS A 475 -27.44 11.60 -6.10
C LYS A 475 -27.59 13.03 -6.62
N ALA A 476 -27.20 13.29 -7.86
CA ALA A 476 -27.38 14.60 -8.49
C ALA A 476 -28.87 15.01 -8.57
N LEU A 477 -29.76 14.08 -8.91
CA LEU A 477 -31.21 14.33 -8.95
C LEU A 477 -31.77 14.67 -7.56
N ASN A 478 -31.33 13.96 -6.52
CA ASN A 478 -31.71 14.25 -5.13
C ASN A 478 -31.27 15.65 -4.69
N GLU A 479 -30.03 16.03 -4.98
CA GLU A 479 -29.52 17.37 -4.62
C GLU A 479 -30.22 18.48 -5.42
N LEU A 480 -30.51 18.26 -6.70
CA LEU A 480 -31.31 19.19 -7.50
C LEU A 480 -32.74 19.32 -6.95
N ALA A 481 -33.36 18.23 -6.50
CA ALA A 481 -34.67 18.26 -5.88
C ALA A 481 -34.67 19.02 -4.56
N PHE A 482 -33.63 18.82 -3.73
CA PHE A 482 -33.42 19.60 -2.52
C PHE A 482 -33.29 21.10 -2.80
N LEU A 483 -32.49 21.48 -3.81
CA LEU A 483 -32.32 22.87 -4.22
C LEU A 483 -33.64 23.47 -4.78
N ALA A 484 -34.40 22.71 -5.56
CA ALA A 484 -35.72 23.11 -6.05
C ALA A 484 -36.71 23.34 -4.90
N PHE A 485 -36.74 22.43 -3.92
CA PHE A 485 -37.53 22.57 -2.70
C PHE A 485 -37.16 23.83 -1.91
N ARG A 486 -35.87 24.10 -1.71
CA ARG A 486 -35.38 25.31 -1.01
C ARG A 486 -35.79 26.61 -1.70
N ARG A 487 -36.05 26.57 -3.01
CA ARG A 487 -36.55 27.70 -3.81
C ARG A 487 -38.08 27.77 -3.89
N GLY A 488 -38.79 26.87 -3.19
CA GLY A 488 -40.26 26.79 -3.23
C GLY A 488 -40.84 26.09 -4.46
N ASN A 489 -40.00 25.54 -5.35
CA ASN A 489 -40.44 24.80 -6.53
C ASN A 489 -40.73 23.34 -6.19
N LEU A 490 -41.85 23.11 -5.49
CA LEU A 490 -42.27 21.79 -5.03
C LEU A 490 -42.56 20.81 -6.18
N THR A 491 -43.15 21.28 -7.27
CA THR A 491 -43.46 20.45 -8.45
C THR A 491 -42.21 20.03 -9.21
N GLY A 492 -41.22 20.94 -9.34
CA GLY A 492 -39.90 20.61 -9.89
C GLY A 492 -39.16 19.60 -9.01
N ALA A 493 -39.21 19.76 -7.69
CA ALA A 493 -38.61 18.81 -6.75
C ALA A 493 -39.26 17.42 -6.84
N GLU A 494 -40.59 17.33 -6.93
CA GLU A 494 -41.31 16.07 -7.12
C GLU A 494 -40.91 15.37 -8.42
N SER A 495 -40.85 16.10 -9.54
CA SER A 495 -40.46 15.56 -10.84
C SER A 495 -39.05 14.96 -10.83
N LEU A 496 -38.08 15.66 -10.22
CA LEU A 496 -36.71 15.18 -10.10
C LEU A 496 -36.61 13.90 -9.23
N LEU A 497 -37.35 13.84 -8.13
CA LEU A 497 -37.38 12.66 -7.26
C LEU A 497 -38.09 11.47 -7.90
N ARG A 498 -39.10 11.72 -8.72
CA ARG A 498 -39.73 10.68 -9.54
C ARG A 498 -38.75 10.09 -10.54
N GLN A 499 -37.99 10.93 -11.26
CA GLN A 499 -36.93 10.47 -12.16
C GLN A 499 -35.88 9.64 -11.41
N ALA A 500 -35.48 10.07 -10.21
CA ALA A 500 -34.55 9.32 -9.37
C ALA A 500 -35.10 7.92 -9.01
N LEU A 501 -36.39 7.82 -8.66
CA LEU A 501 -37.05 6.55 -8.34
C LEU A 501 -37.33 5.66 -9.56
N GLU A 502 -37.48 6.25 -10.76
CA GLU A 502 -37.56 5.47 -12.01
C GLU A 502 -36.21 4.81 -12.31
N LEU A 503 -35.09 5.47 -12.02
CA LEU A 503 -33.74 4.92 -12.17
C LEU A 503 -33.39 3.90 -11.07
N ALA A 504 -33.79 4.14 -9.82
CA ALA A 504 -33.58 3.24 -8.70
C ALA A 504 -34.82 3.17 -7.78
N PRO A 505 -35.76 2.27 -8.06
CA PRO A 505 -37.02 2.15 -7.30
C PRO A 505 -36.83 1.86 -5.81
N HIS A 506 -35.69 1.26 -5.44
CA HIS A 506 -35.35 0.86 -4.08
C HIS A 506 -34.49 1.89 -3.33
N ASP A 507 -34.16 3.04 -3.94
CA ASP A 507 -33.36 4.07 -3.25
C ASP A 507 -34.14 4.71 -2.10
N GLN A 508 -33.68 4.46 -0.88
CA GLN A 508 -34.37 4.90 0.34
C GLN A 508 -34.41 6.42 0.46
N GLN A 509 -33.29 7.10 0.18
CA GLN A 509 -33.18 8.56 0.31
C GLN A 509 -34.15 9.27 -0.65
N SER A 510 -34.19 8.85 -1.92
CA SER A 510 -35.12 9.41 -2.92
C SER A 510 -36.58 9.20 -2.50
N ARG A 511 -36.90 8.02 -1.95
CA ARG A 511 -38.27 7.69 -1.52
C ARG A 511 -38.71 8.54 -0.34
N GLU A 512 -37.86 8.69 0.67
CA GLU A 512 -38.14 9.54 1.84
C GLU A 512 -38.31 11.00 1.43
N ASN A 513 -37.41 11.52 0.61
CA ASN A 513 -37.51 12.88 0.07
C ASN A 513 -38.80 13.06 -0.75
N TYR A 514 -39.14 12.10 -1.60
CA TYR A 514 -40.37 12.15 -2.41
C TYR A 514 -41.62 12.22 -1.55
N GLN A 515 -41.71 11.38 -0.50
CA GLN A 515 -42.83 11.40 0.44
C GLN A 515 -42.95 12.75 1.17
N ARG A 516 -41.82 13.33 1.60
CA ARG A 516 -41.80 14.66 2.24
C ARG A 516 -42.30 15.77 1.30
N ILE A 517 -41.84 15.78 0.05
CA ILE A 517 -42.27 16.76 -0.95
C ILE A 517 -43.76 16.61 -1.28
N ARG A 518 -44.24 15.37 -1.45
CA ARG A 518 -45.65 15.10 -1.74
C ARG A 518 -46.58 15.51 -0.59
N ALA A 519 -46.14 15.27 0.66
CA ALA A 519 -46.87 15.73 1.83
C ALA A 519 -46.93 17.27 1.89
N ALA A 520 -45.85 17.97 1.53
CA ALA A 520 -45.83 19.43 1.44
C ALA A 520 -46.78 19.95 0.35
N LEU A 521 -46.76 19.35 -0.85
CA LEU A 521 -47.66 19.68 -1.96
C LEU A 521 -49.14 19.56 -1.58
N ASN A 522 -49.50 18.46 -0.91
CA ASN A 522 -50.88 18.22 -0.47
C ASN A 522 -51.34 19.26 0.57
N ARG A 523 -50.46 19.75 1.43
CA ARG A 523 -50.76 20.83 2.39
C ARG A 523 -50.99 22.16 1.68
N THR A 524 -50.17 22.52 0.70
CA THR A 524 -50.36 23.75 -0.10
C THR A 524 -51.65 23.71 -0.92
N ASN A 525 -52.04 22.55 -1.45
CA ASN A 525 -53.28 22.40 -2.23
C ASN A 525 -54.54 22.46 -1.37
N THR A 526 -54.46 22.08 -0.09
CA THR A 526 -55.60 22.14 0.85
C THR A 526 -55.77 23.51 1.51
N SER A 527 -54.74 24.37 1.48
CA SER A 527 -54.79 25.75 1.99
C SER A 527 -55.19 26.81 0.95
N ALA A 528 -55.39 26.46 -0.32
CA ALA A 528 -55.90 27.39 -1.33
C ALA A 528 -57.41 27.62 -1.09
N PRO A 529 -57.90 28.86 -0.91
CA PRO A 529 -59.31 29.09 -0.71
C PRO A 529 -60.08 28.68 -1.97
N ALA A 530 -61.16 27.93 -1.78
CA ALA A 530 -62.10 27.61 -2.85
C ALA A 530 -62.53 28.92 -3.52
N ARG A 531 -62.04 29.17 -4.75
CA ARG A 531 -62.57 30.22 -5.61
C ARG A 531 -64.04 29.86 -5.88
N LYS A 532 -64.95 30.60 -5.22
CA LYS A 532 -66.36 30.69 -5.61
C LYS A 532 -66.48 31.43 -6.92
#